data_AF-A0A7U4J8Q3-F1
#
_entry.id   AF-A0A7U4J8Q3-F1
#
_cell.length_a   1.000
_cell.length_b   1.000
_cell.length_c   1.000
_cell.angle_alpha   90.00
_cell.angle_beta   90.00
_cell.angle_gamma   90.00
#
_symmetry.space_group_name_H-M   'P 1'
#
loop_
_entity.id
_entity.type
_entity.pdbx_description
1 polymer ?
#
loop_
_entity_poly.entity_id
_entity_poly.type
_entity_poly.pdbx_seq_one_letter_code
_entity_poly.pdbx_strand_id
1 'polypeptide(L)'
;MIPRPDLGTLTPTQRAQVIYTEARSELSSRLWRAALGDADQPARDGGSITSPGMAIDSLLELVRGKPQAEAAMPAPALAGAQEAPTGHCACTCTCACHANRSHAADPGARDVLSAPAAMARAPIAGIAETAMQLGSNARFAGAFAVAAQRSGIPASALAAIVDAEAAKGRDGSWNIHSRNPRSSAAGLGQFLSGTWQDLAQTKGSWLNDEAARRGWLDPQGKVDPASRAELLALRYDPAAAIVSIGDLAKLNLDRLEKSGVRVRADSETLAKAAYLSHHLGLGDARRFLAGGIDSDRARTLLAAQIGSDAAQQRIASTGDASAAHRQWLLGFINDRIKPQQFANS
;
A
#
# COMPACT_ATOMS: atom_id res chain seq x y z
N MET A 1 -18.16 -14.36 15.58
CA MET A 1 -19.46 -13.73 15.29
C MET A 1 -19.34 -12.26 15.70
N ILE A 2 -19.02 -11.35 14.78
CA ILE A 2 -18.90 -9.91 15.09
C ILE A 2 -20.33 -9.36 15.19
N PRO A 3 -20.66 -8.51 16.18
CA PRO A 3 -21.99 -7.93 16.27
C PRO A 3 -22.20 -7.03 15.04
N ARG A 4 -23.24 -7.32 14.25
CA ARG A 4 -23.75 -6.35 13.29
C ARG A 4 -24.14 -5.09 14.08
N PRO A 5 -23.77 -3.88 13.62
CA PRO A 5 -24.28 -2.66 14.25
C PRO A 5 -25.79 -2.74 14.27
N ASP A 6 -26.38 -2.56 15.46
CA ASP A 6 -27.83 -2.59 15.62
C ASP A 6 -28.41 -1.39 14.85
N LEU A 7 -29.02 -1.68 13.71
CA LEU A 7 -29.63 -0.68 12.84
C LEU A 7 -30.69 0.15 13.61
N GLY A 8 -31.20 -0.35 14.74
CA GLY A 8 -32.09 0.37 15.63
C GLY A 8 -31.53 1.67 16.19
N THR A 9 -30.21 1.81 16.34
CA THR A 9 -29.58 2.98 16.98
C THR A 9 -29.20 4.09 16.00
N LEU A 10 -29.40 3.88 14.70
CA LEU A 10 -29.04 4.82 13.65
C LEU A 10 -30.23 5.69 13.23
N THR A 11 -29.97 6.96 12.91
CA THR A 11 -31.00 7.82 12.31
C THR A 11 -31.48 7.23 10.97
N PRO A 12 -32.73 7.51 10.54
CA PRO A 12 -33.25 7.02 9.26
C PRO A 12 -32.33 7.30 8.06
N THR A 13 -31.71 8.49 8.02
CA THR A 13 -30.77 8.88 6.96
C THR A 13 -29.46 8.09 7.02
N GLN A 14 -28.90 7.88 8.21
CA GLN A 14 -27.69 7.08 8.38
C GLN A 14 -27.94 5.60 8.04
N ARG A 15 -29.09 5.04 8.41
CA ARG A 15 -29.50 3.70 7.99
C ARG A 15 -29.60 3.59 6.48
N ALA A 16 -30.29 4.54 5.84
CA ALA A 16 -30.44 4.55 4.39
C ALA A 16 -29.06 4.62 3.70
N GLN A 17 -28.13 5.40 4.25
CA GLN A 17 -26.77 5.51 3.73
C GLN A 17 -25.98 4.20 3.90
N VAL A 18 -26.06 3.55 5.06
CA VAL A 18 -25.40 2.25 5.30
C VAL A 18 -25.96 1.19 4.35
N ILE A 19 -27.28 1.06 4.27
CA ILE A 19 -27.96 0.12 3.37
C ILE A 19 -27.60 0.40 1.91
N TYR A 20 -27.60 1.66 1.48
CA TYR A 20 -27.23 2.04 0.13
C TYR A 20 -25.77 1.72 -0.19
N THR A 21 -24.87 1.93 0.79
CA THR A 21 -23.44 1.67 0.61
C THR A 21 -23.16 0.17 0.57
N GLU A 22 -23.82 -0.61 1.43
CA GLU A 22 -23.76 -2.08 1.45
C GLU A 22 -24.28 -2.66 0.13
N ALA A 23 -25.48 -2.25 -0.29
CA ALA A 23 -26.11 -2.70 -1.52
C ALA A 23 -25.28 -2.33 -2.75
N ARG A 24 -24.66 -1.15 -2.77
CA ARG A 24 -23.77 -0.74 -3.87
C ARG A 24 -22.46 -1.52 -3.88
N SER A 25 -21.92 -1.86 -2.71
CA SER A 25 -20.73 -2.70 -2.58
C SER A 25 -20.99 -4.13 -3.08
N GLU A 26 -22.13 -4.71 -2.71
CA GLU A 26 -22.56 -6.02 -3.20
C GLU A 26 -22.82 -6.00 -4.71
N LEU A 27 -23.55 -5.01 -5.21
CA LEU A 27 -23.85 -4.89 -6.64
C LEU A 27 -22.56 -4.74 -7.45
N SER A 28 -21.63 -3.89 -7.01
CA SER A 28 -20.32 -3.76 -7.64
C SER A 28 -19.54 -5.07 -7.60
N SER A 29 -19.56 -5.80 -6.49
CA SER A 29 -18.88 -7.10 -6.35
C SER A 29 -19.49 -8.20 -7.23
N ARG A 30 -20.81 -8.17 -7.45
CA ARG A 30 -21.51 -9.08 -8.36
C ARG A 30 -21.23 -8.74 -9.82
N LEU A 31 -21.21 -7.45 -10.17
CA LEU A 31 -20.86 -6.98 -11.51
C LEU A 31 -19.39 -7.31 -11.85
N TRP A 32 -18.48 -7.17 -10.88
CA TRP A 32 -17.08 -7.57 -11.04
C TRP A 32 -16.93 -9.09 -11.23
N ARG A 33 -17.65 -9.92 -10.47
CA ARG A 33 -17.67 -11.38 -10.68
C ARG A 33 -18.24 -11.77 -12.04
N ALA A 34 -19.35 -11.14 -12.46
CA ALA A 34 -19.94 -11.37 -13.77
C ALA A 34 -19.02 -10.95 -14.92
N ALA A 35 -18.26 -9.86 -14.77
CA ALA A 35 -17.29 -9.40 -15.76
C ALA A 35 -16.02 -10.27 -15.85
N LEU A 36 -15.66 -10.95 -14.75
CA LEU A 36 -14.52 -11.87 -14.69
C LEU A 36 -14.89 -13.32 -15.08
N GLY A 37 -16.16 -13.57 -15.45
CA GLY A 37 -16.62 -14.87 -15.95
C GLY A 37 -16.85 -15.94 -14.88
N ASP A 38 -16.85 -15.56 -13.60
CA ASP A 38 -17.07 -16.50 -12.49
C ASP A 38 -18.57 -16.61 -12.19
N ALA A 39 -19.29 -17.24 -13.12
CA ALA A 39 -20.63 -17.74 -12.89
C ALA A 39 -20.52 -19.23 -12.58
N ASP A 40 -20.90 -19.59 -11.37
CA ASP A 40 -21.06 -20.94 -10.85
C ASP A 40 -21.65 -21.88 -11.93
N GLN A 41 -20.84 -22.82 -12.44
CA GLN A 41 -21.30 -23.83 -13.40
C GLN A 41 -21.65 -25.12 -12.67
N PRO A 42 -22.90 -25.63 -12.76
CA PRO A 42 -23.14 -27.05 -12.55
C PRO A 42 -22.67 -27.84 -13.77
N ALA A 43 -22.31 -29.10 -13.51
CA ALA A 43 -21.55 -29.96 -14.39
C ALA A 43 -22.21 -30.30 -15.75
N ARG A 44 -21.31 -30.43 -16.74
CA ARG A 44 -21.26 -31.38 -17.89
C ARG A 44 -21.72 -30.97 -19.30
N ASP A 45 -20.81 -31.38 -20.19
CA ASP A 45 -20.91 -31.91 -21.57
C ASP A 45 -21.04 -30.98 -22.78
N GLY A 46 -19.96 -30.97 -23.57
CA GLY A 46 -20.00 -31.17 -25.02
C GLY A 46 -20.29 -29.96 -25.91
N GLY A 47 -19.28 -29.49 -26.63
CA GLY A 47 -19.47 -28.70 -27.85
C GLY A 47 -18.55 -27.50 -28.00
N SER A 48 -17.43 -27.68 -28.71
CA SER A 48 -16.62 -26.59 -29.27
C SER A 48 -17.46 -25.75 -30.24
N ILE A 49 -17.43 -24.41 -30.13
CA ILE A 49 -17.43 -23.42 -31.23
C ILE A 49 -16.83 -22.08 -30.68
N THR A 50 -15.63 -21.79 -31.16
CA THR A 50 -14.91 -20.50 -31.38
C THR A 50 -15.38 -19.17 -30.76
N SER A 51 -14.46 -18.52 -30.01
CA SER A 51 -14.00 -17.12 -30.21
C SER A 51 -12.71 -16.84 -29.42
N PRO A 52 -11.67 -16.20 -30.00
CA PRO A 52 -10.40 -15.96 -29.30
C PRO A 52 -10.41 -14.59 -28.60
N GLY A 53 -10.51 -14.60 -27.27
CA GLY A 53 -10.29 -13.42 -26.43
C GLY A 53 -8.80 -13.20 -26.19
N MET A 54 -8.28 -12.07 -26.67
CA MET A 54 -6.86 -11.70 -26.62
C MET A 54 -6.37 -11.43 -25.18
N ALA A 55 -5.32 -12.14 -24.76
CA ALA A 55 -4.57 -11.86 -23.54
C ALA A 55 -3.61 -10.68 -23.77
N ILE A 56 -3.78 -9.61 -22.98
CA ILE A 56 -3.00 -8.37 -23.05
C ILE A 56 -1.51 -8.59 -22.67
N ASP A 57 -1.20 -9.74 -22.07
CA ASP A 57 0.15 -10.14 -21.68
C ASP A 57 0.99 -10.63 -22.88
N SER A 58 0.38 -11.06 -23.98
CA SER A 58 1.11 -11.45 -25.21
C SER A 58 1.62 -10.25 -26.02
N LEU A 59 1.07 -9.05 -25.81
CA LEU A 59 1.53 -7.81 -26.44
C LEU A 59 2.77 -7.21 -25.75
N LEU A 60 3.05 -7.59 -24.50
CA LEU A 60 4.22 -7.15 -23.74
C LEU A 60 5.48 -8.00 -24.02
N GLU A 61 5.30 -9.20 -24.56
CA GLU A 61 6.41 -10.07 -25.02
C GLU A 61 6.88 -9.72 -26.45
N LEU A 62 6.02 -9.14 -27.30
CA LEU A 62 6.36 -8.79 -28.70
C LEU A 62 7.08 -7.43 -28.85
N VAL A 63 7.03 -6.56 -27.84
CA VAL A 63 7.71 -5.26 -27.82
C VAL A 63 9.15 -5.36 -27.27
N ARG A 64 9.51 -6.48 -26.65
CA ARG A 64 10.88 -6.76 -26.21
C ARG A 64 11.62 -7.55 -27.29
N GLY A 65 12.19 -6.82 -28.25
CA GLY A 65 13.07 -7.40 -29.26
C GLY A 65 14.21 -8.21 -28.61
N LYS A 66 14.20 -9.52 -28.80
CA LYS A 66 15.38 -10.37 -28.62
C LYS A 66 16.15 -10.41 -29.94
N PRO A 67 17.48 -10.25 -29.94
CA PRO A 67 18.29 -10.60 -31.10
C PRO A 67 18.29 -12.13 -31.29
N GLN A 68 18.16 -12.56 -32.54
CA GLN A 68 18.21 -13.95 -32.98
C GLN A 68 19.64 -14.52 -32.83
N ALA A 69 19.73 -15.75 -32.32
CA ALA A 69 20.90 -16.61 -32.47
C ALA A 69 20.53 -17.76 -33.41
N GLU A 70 21.29 -17.91 -34.49
CA GLU A 70 21.19 -19.03 -35.42
C GLU A 70 21.87 -20.29 -34.85
N ALA A 71 21.35 -21.45 -35.26
CA ALA A 71 21.66 -22.78 -34.75
C ALA A 71 22.69 -23.55 -35.60
N ALA A 72 23.44 -24.49 -34.99
CA ALA A 72 23.54 -25.90 -35.41
C ALA A 72 24.62 -26.69 -34.61
N MET A 73 24.32 -27.96 -34.34
CA MET A 73 25.03 -29.01 -33.55
C MET A 73 26.16 -29.75 -34.34
N PRO A 74 26.74 -30.93 -33.94
CA PRO A 74 26.73 -31.72 -32.67
C PRO A 74 28.11 -32.24 -32.18
N ALA A 75 28.08 -32.98 -31.06
CA ALA A 75 29.17 -33.66 -30.32
C ALA A 75 29.84 -34.86 -31.03
N PRO A 76 30.86 -35.49 -30.38
CA PRO A 76 30.57 -36.77 -29.74
C PRO A 76 31.19 -36.97 -28.34
N ALA A 77 30.72 -38.05 -27.71
CA ALA A 77 30.92 -38.52 -26.34
C ALA A 77 32.31 -39.13 -26.04
N LEU A 78 32.63 -39.29 -24.74
CA LEU A 78 33.18 -40.53 -24.17
C LEU A 78 33.10 -40.55 -22.62
N ALA A 79 32.49 -41.64 -22.14
CA ALA A 79 32.54 -42.38 -20.87
C ALA A 79 33.50 -41.98 -19.71
N GLY A 80 33.03 -42.22 -18.47
CA GLY A 80 33.85 -42.87 -17.43
C GLY A 80 33.66 -42.45 -15.96
N ALA A 81 33.13 -43.39 -15.16
CA ALA A 81 33.47 -43.71 -13.76
C ALA A 81 33.08 -42.79 -12.57
N GLN A 82 32.11 -43.28 -11.79
CA GLN A 82 32.16 -43.60 -10.35
C GLN A 82 33.31 -43.09 -9.48
N GLU A 83 32.99 -42.39 -8.38
CA GLU A 83 33.13 -42.79 -6.94
C GLU A 83 33.19 -41.56 -6.01
N ALA A 84 32.53 -41.65 -4.85
CA ALA A 84 32.68 -40.73 -3.72
C ALA A 84 33.96 -41.07 -2.92
N PRO A 85 34.53 -40.14 -2.15
CA PRO A 85 34.16 -40.12 -0.73
C PRO A 85 34.17 -38.74 -0.05
N THR A 86 33.71 -38.78 1.21
CA THR A 86 33.69 -37.78 2.26
C THR A 86 35.03 -37.03 2.47
N GLY A 87 34.96 -35.73 2.80
CA GLY A 87 36.16 -34.95 3.10
C GLY A 87 35.87 -33.52 3.53
N HIS A 88 35.83 -33.35 4.85
CA HIS A 88 35.85 -32.08 5.59
C HIS A 88 36.92 -31.12 5.09
N CYS A 89 36.59 -29.83 4.96
CA CYS A 89 37.58 -28.78 4.73
C CYS A 89 38.08 -28.23 6.08
N ALA A 90 39.39 -28.33 6.28
CA ALA A 90 40.14 -27.81 7.41
C ALA A 90 40.58 -26.36 7.14
N CYS A 91 39.94 -25.40 7.81
CA CYS A 91 40.45 -24.03 7.92
C CYS A 91 40.55 -23.66 9.39
N THR A 92 41.78 -23.43 9.86
CA THR A 92 42.11 -22.85 11.16
C THR A 92 41.98 -21.34 11.10
N CYS A 93 40.77 -20.82 11.33
CA CYS A 93 40.52 -19.40 11.57
C CYS A 93 39.66 -19.23 12.83
N THR A 94 40.13 -18.45 13.80
CA THR A 94 39.37 -18.06 15.00
C THR A 94 38.53 -16.82 14.71
N CYS A 95 37.30 -17.01 14.21
CA CYS A 95 36.29 -15.96 14.10
C CYS A 95 35.02 -16.33 14.90
N ALA A 96 34.38 -15.33 15.49
CA ALA A 96 33.27 -15.42 16.45
C ALA A 96 31.92 -15.91 15.88
N CYS A 97 31.91 -16.59 14.72
CA CYS A 97 30.71 -17.07 14.02
C CYS A 97 30.37 -18.56 14.29
N HIS A 98 31.06 -19.26 15.20
CA HIS A 98 30.80 -20.65 15.58
C HIS A 98 30.46 -20.86 17.07
N ALA A 99 29.49 -20.11 17.60
CA ALA A 99 28.87 -20.43 18.89
C ALA A 99 27.46 -20.99 18.67
N ASN A 100 27.38 -22.28 18.33
CA ASN A 100 26.14 -23.05 18.43
C ASN A 100 26.28 -23.99 19.64
N ARG A 101 25.47 -23.77 20.68
CA ARG A 101 25.31 -24.70 21.81
C ARG A 101 23.82 -24.99 22.00
N SER A 102 23.41 -26.13 21.48
CA SER A 102 22.32 -27.00 21.97
C SER A 102 23.03 -28.21 22.61
N HIS A 103 22.58 -28.95 23.62
CA HIS A 103 21.36 -29.12 24.41
C HIS A 103 21.79 -29.92 25.67
N ALA A 104 21.06 -29.82 26.79
CA ALA A 104 20.72 -30.98 27.61
C ALA A 104 19.63 -30.62 28.63
N ALA A 105 18.61 -31.47 28.71
CA ALA A 105 17.50 -31.45 29.67
C ALA A 105 17.78 -32.41 30.83
N ASP A 106 17.22 -32.15 32.01
CA ASP A 106 16.49 -33.14 32.84
C ASP A 106 15.70 -32.45 33.98
N PRO A 107 14.75 -33.09 34.68
CA PRO A 107 13.47 -32.49 35.04
C PRO A 107 13.28 -32.35 36.56
N GLY A 108 12.27 -31.60 36.97
CA GLY A 108 11.90 -31.50 38.39
C GLY A 108 10.70 -30.59 38.59
N ALA A 109 9.51 -31.19 38.65
CA ALA A 109 8.23 -30.53 38.85
C ALA A 109 8.08 -29.89 40.24
N ARG A 110 7.36 -28.76 40.31
CA ARG A 110 6.23 -28.53 41.25
C ARG A 110 5.48 -27.23 40.95
N ASP A 111 4.15 -27.35 40.95
CA ASP A 111 3.12 -26.31 40.85
C ASP A 111 3.33 -25.12 41.77
N VAL A 112 3.05 -23.90 41.27
CA VAL A 112 2.15 -22.95 41.94
C VAL A 112 1.45 -22.05 40.91
N LEU A 113 0.12 -22.12 40.88
CA LEU A 113 -0.79 -21.20 40.22
C LEU A 113 -0.75 -19.81 40.88
N SER A 114 -0.60 -18.73 40.10
CA SER A 114 -1.23 -17.42 40.37
C SER A 114 -1.13 -16.48 39.17
N ALA A 115 -2.26 -15.85 38.85
CA ALA A 115 -2.56 -15.06 37.67
C ALA A 115 -1.70 -13.79 37.49
N PRO A 116 -1.49 -13.27 36.26
CA PRO A 116 -0.91 -11.96 36.08
C PRO A 116 -1.97 -10.87 36.32
N ALA A 117 -1.63 -10.00 37.27
CA ALA A 117 -2.33 -8.77 37.57
C ALA A 117 -2.50 -7.88 36.32
N ALA A 118 -3.66 -7.22 36.28
CA ALA A 118 -3.96 -6.13 35.37
C ALA A 118 -2.81 -5.12 35.34
N MET A 119 -2.20 -4.92 34.16
CA MET A 119 -1.35 -3.77 33.93
C MET A 119 -2.23 -2.52 33.88
N ALA A 120 -2.41 -1.90 35.05
CA ALA A 120 -2.77 -0.51 35.15
C ALA A 120 -1.74 0.29 34.36
N ARG A 121 -2.17 0.90 33.25
CA ARG A 121 -1.39 1.84 32.46
C ARG A 121 -1.07 3.03 33.34
N ALA A 122 0.16 3.12 33.84
CA ALA A 122 0.69 4.37 34.36
C ALA A 122 0.68 5.40 33.22
N PRO A 123 0.27 6.66 33.45
CA PRO A 123 0.35 7.68 32.43
C PRO A 123 1.84 7.94 32.15
N ILE A 124 2.26 7.72 30.91
CA ILE A 124 3.54 8.26 30.43
C ILE A 124 3.32 9.76 30.35
N ALA A 125 3.76 10.47 31.39
CA ALA A 125 3.85 11.92 31.37
C ALA A 125 4.86 12.34 30.29
N GLY A 126 4.44 13.26 29.42
CA GLY A 126 5.38 14.12 28.68
C GLY A 126 5.66 13.75 27.24
N ILE A 127 4.63 13.58 26.41
CA ILE A 127 4.63 14.27 25.13
C ILE A 127 3.35 15.08 25.16
N ALA A 128 3.47 16.38 25.43
CA ALA A 128 2.37 17.27 25.09
C ALA A 128 2.09 17.01 23.60
N GLU A 129 0.94 16.44 23.27
CA GLU A 129 0.44 16.49 21.91
C GLU A 129 0.46 17.97 21.55
N THR A 130 1.45 18.38 20.77
CA THR A 130 1.41 19.67 20.11
C THR A 130 0.08 19.66 19.38
N ALA A 131 -0.90 20.43 19.88
CA ALA A 131 -2.24 20.34 19.34
C ALA A 131 -2.14 20.56 17.81
N MET A 132 -2.92 19.84 17.03
CA MET A 132 -2.85 19.98 15.58
C MET A 132 -3.87 21.02 15.14
N GLN A 133 -3.52 21.85 14.15
CA GLN A 133 -4.47 22.76 13.52
C GLN A 133 -5.28 22.02 12.45
N LEU A 134 -6.25 21.21 12.87
CA LEU A 134 -7.08 20.38 11.96
C LEU A 134 -8.43 21.02 11.60
N GLY A 135 -8.85 22.09 12.29
CA GLY A 135 -10.15 22.73 12.07
C GLY A 135 -11.32 21.74 12.15
N SER A 136 -12.17 21.71 11.12
CA SER A 136 -13.31 20.77 10.98
C SER A 136 -12.90 19.29 11.08
N ASN A 137 -11.61 18.98 10.98
CA ASN A 137 -11.04 17.63 11.00
C ASN A 137 -10.43 17.25 12.37
N ALA A 138 -10.62 18.06 13.42
CA ALA A 138 -10.08 17.82 14.77
C ALA A 138 -10.40 16.41 15.34
N ARG A 139 -11.54 15.82 14.93
CA ARG A 139 -11.93 14.45 15.28
C ARG A 139 -10.91 13.37 14.91
N PHE A 140 -9.94 13.67 14.04
CA PHE A 140 -8.91 12.74 13.60
C PHE A 140 -7.57 12.89 14.32
N ALA A 141 -7.44 13.81 15.27
CA ALA A 141 -6.17 14.09 15.96
C ALA A 141 -5.52 12.82 16.56
N GLY A 142 -6.29 11.99 17.27
CA GLY A 142 -5.79 10.75 17.86
C GLY A 142 -5.29 9.74 16.81
N ALA A 143 -5.92 9.66 15.64
CA ALA A 143 -5.45 8.79 14.57
C ALA A 143 -4.10 9.25 14.01
N PHE A 144 -3.89 10.57 13.89
CA PHE A 144 -2.60 11.12 13.50
C PHE A 144 -1.51 10.93 14.56
N ALA A 145 -1.86 11.04 15.85
CA ALA A 145 -0.91 10.75 16.93
C ALA A 145 -0.41 9.29 16.85
N VAL A 146 -1.31 8.33 16.64
CA VAL A 146 -0.96 6.92 16.42
C VAL A 146 -0.11 6.74 15.16
N ALA A 147 -0.52 7.34 14.05
CA ALA A 147 0.21 7.23 12.79
C ALA A 147 1.63 7.82 12.90
N ALA A 148 1.78 8.95 13.58
CA ALA A 148 3.07 9.59 13.81
C ALA A 148 3.98 8.74 14.69
N GLN A 149 3.44 8.18 15.78
CA GLN A 149 4.19 7.28 16.67
C GLN A 149 4.70 6.04 15.93
N ARG A 150 3.86 5.42 15.08
CA ARG A 150 4.22 4.19 14.35
C ARG A 150 5.22 4.43 13.23
N SER A 151 5.05 5.52 12.48
CA SER A 151 5.84 5.80 11.29
C SER A 151 7.11 6.63 11.56
N GLY A 152 7.16 7.35 12.68
CA GLY A 152 8.16 8.38 12.94
C GLY A 152 7.99 9.63 12.09
N ILE A 153 6.88 9.77 11.37
CA ILE A 153 6.58 10.92 10.50
C ILE A 153 5.74 11.92 11.31
N PRO A 154 6.05 13.24 11.27
CA PRO A 154 5.26 14.23 11.99
C PRO A 154 3.77 14.19 11.61
N ALA A 155 2.90 14.28 12.61
CA ALA A 155 1.45 14.25 12.42
C ALA A 155 0.97 15.34 11.44
N SER A 156 1.60 16.51 11.46
CA SER A 156 1.34 17.62 10.54
C SER A 156 1.69 17.30 9.08
N ALA A 157 2.76 16.53 8.84
CA ALA A 157 3.13 16.06 7.50
C ALA A 157 2.12 15.03 6.98
N LEU A 158 1.67 14.10 7.84
CA LEU A 158 0.63 13.14 7.49
C LEU A 158 -0.72 13.83 7.20
N ALA A 159 -1.06 14.86 7.98
CA ALA A 159 -2.27 15.66 7.75
C ALA A 159 -2.23 16.39 6.40
N ALA A 160 -1.08 16.93 5.99
CA ALA A 160 -0.92 17.55 4.68
C ALA A 160 -1.12 16.55 3.52
N ILE A 161 -0.67 15.29 3.69
CA ILE A 161 -0.91 14.23 2.70
C ILE A 161 -2.42 13.91 2.62
N VAL A 162 -3.08 13.70 3.77
CA VAL A 162 -4.53 13.44 3.80
C VAL A 162 -5.31 14.60 3.18
N ASP A 163 -4.92 15.84 3.50
CA ASP A 163 -5.57 17.04 2.97
C ASP A 163 -5.45 17.17 1.45
N ALA A 164 -4.35 16.70 0.88
CA ALA A 164 -4.13 16.69 -0.56
C ALA A 164 -4.92 15.58 -1.28
N GLU A 165 -5.16 14.45 -0.63
CA GLU A 165 -5.81 13.26 -1.20
C GLU A 165 -7.33 13.25 -1.01
N ALA A 166 -7.82 13.66 0.16
CA ALA A 166 -9.22 13.54 0.51
C ALA A 166 -10.09 14.55 -0.26
N ALA A 167 -11.21 14.08 -0.79
CA ALA A 167 -12.30 14.98 -1.17
C ALA A 167 -12.80 15.75 0.06
N LYS A 168 -13.25 16.99 -0.14
CA LYS A 168 -13.65 17.91 0.94
C LYS A 168 -15.11 18.34 0.82
N GLY A 169 -15.77 18.49 1.96
CA GLY A 169 -17.02 19.22 2.08
C GLY A 169 -16.82 20.72 1.92
N ARG A 170 -17.93 21.47 1.82
CA ARG A 170 -17.90 22.95 1.72
C ARG A 170 -17.28 23.62 2.95
N ASP A 171 -17.33 22.94 4.09
CA ASP A 171 -16.77 23.35 5.38
C ASP A 171 -15.31 22.90 5.59
N GLY A 172 -14.66 22.37 4.55
CA GLY A 172 -13.30 21.85 4.62
C GLY A 172 -13.16 20.50 5.34
N SER A 173 -14.26 19.88 5.76
CA SER A 173 -14.24 18.54 6.35
C SER A 173 -13.82 17.50 5.32
N TRP A 174 -12.91 16.59 5.69
CA TRP A 174 -12.49 15.51 4.82
C TRP A 174 -13.58 14.44 4.73
N ASN A 175 -13.88 14.03 3.50
CA ASN A 175 -14.86 13.00 3.20
C ASN A 175 -14.23 11.61 3.31
N ILE A 176 -14.55 10.88 4.38
CA ILE A 176 -14.08 9.52 4.62
C ILE A 176 -14.53 8.53 3.54
N HIS A 177 -15.60 8.85 2.81
CA HIS A 177 -16.13 8.04 1.71
C HIS A 177 -15.66 8.50 0.33
N SER A 178 -14.59 9.33 0.28
CA SER A 178 -13.95 9.77 -0.97
C SER A 178 -13.67 8.58 -1.90
N ARG A 179 -13.94 8.77 -3.20
CA ARG A 179 -13.80 7.76 -4.25
C ARG A 179 -13.39 8.44 -5.55
N ASN A 180 -12.42 7.86 -6.24
CA ASN A 180 -12.11 8.24 -7.61
C ASN A 180 -12.98 7.43 -8.58
N PRO A 181 -13.79 8.04 -9.46
CA PRO A 181 -14.61 7.30 -10.42
C PRO A 181 -13.79 6.62 -11.52
N ARG A 182 -12.52 7.00 -11.70
CA ARG A 182 -11.62 6.48 -12.75
C ARG A 182 -10.64 5.42 -12.24
N SER A 183 -10.68 5.06 -10.95
CA SER A 183 -9.76 4.08 -10.38
C SER A 183 -10.35 3.37 -9.16
N SER A 184 -9.60 2.43 -8.59
CA SER A 184 -10.01 1.76 -7.35
C SER A 184 -9.79 2.61 -6.10
N ALA A 185 -9.20 3.81 -6.22
CA ALA A 185 -8.84 4.68 -5.11
C ALA A 185 -10.04 5.04 -4.20
N ALA A 186 -9.86 4.92 -2.89
CA ALA A 186 -10.91 5.17 -1.91
C ALA A 186 -10.37 5.63 -0.56
N GLY A 187 -11.22 6.32 0.19
CA GLY A 187 -10.96 6.74 1.56
C GLY A 187 -10.11 8.00 1.67
N LEU A 188 -9.76 8.37 2.90
CA LEU A 188 -8.97 9.57 3.19
C LEU A 188 -7.59 9.59 2.51
N GLY A 189 -7.00 8.42 2.27
CA GLY A 189 -5.71 8.29 1.59
C GLY A 189 -5.80 7.91 0.11
N GLN A 190 -7.01 7.82 -0.46
CA GLN A 190 -7.21 7.41 -1.86
C GLN A 190 -6.46 6.12 -2.25
N PHE A 191 -6.37 5.15 -1.33
CA PHE A 191 -5.62 3.92 -1.56
C PHE A 191 -6.21 3.09 -2.70
N LEU A 192 -5.37 2.64 -3.62
CA LEU A 192 -5.73 1.63 -4.61
C LEU A 192 -5.95 0.26 -3.94
N SER A 193 -6.80 -0.58 -4.53
CA SER A 193 -7.07 -1.91 -3.98
C SER A 193 -5.81 -2.78 -3.88
N GLY A 194 -4.92 -2.71 -4.87
CA GLY A 194 -3.65 -3.44 -4.87
C GLY A 194 -2.73 -2.98 -3.74
N THR A 195 -2.47 -1.67 -3.65
CA THR A 195 -1.63 -1.08 -2.59
C THR A 195 -2.16 -1.40 -1.18
N TRP A 196 -3.47 -1.36 -0.99
CA TRP A 196 -4.10 -1.70 0.29
C TRP A 196 -3.88 -3.18 0.64
N GLN A 197 -4.06 -4.07 -0.34
CA GLN A 197 -3.79 -5.49 -0.16
C GLN A 197 -2.30 -5.75 0.13
N ASP A 198 -1.39 -5.06 -0.56
CA ASP A 198 0.05 -5.18 -0.33
C ASP A 198 0.44 -4.74 1.09
N LEU A 199 -0.16 -3.65 1.60
CA LEU A 199 0.03 -3.25 2.99
C LEU A 199 -0.45 -4.33 3.95
N ALA A 200 -1.63 -4.92 3.72
CA ALA A 200 -2.15 -6.02 4.53
C ALA A 200 -1.25 -7.27 4.53
N GLN A 201 -0.41 -7.44 3.50
CA GLN A 201 0.55 -8.55 3.40
C GLN A 201 1.97 -8.14 3.86
N THR A 202 2.18 -6.86 4.15
CA THR A 202 3.48 -6.34 4.58
C THR A 202 3.60 -6.44 6.09
N LYS A 203 4.43 -7.39 6.56
CA LYS A 203 4.71 -7.58 7.99
C LYS A 203 5.13 -6.28 8.66
N GLY A 204 4.53 -6.00 9.83
CA GLY A 204 4.78 -4.80 10.62
C GLY A 204 3.96 -3.58 10.21
N SER A 205 3.17 -3.65 9.13
CA SER A 205 2.12 -2.66 8.89
C SER A 205 0.94 -2.90 9.84
N TRP A 206 0.25 -1.83 10.20
CA TRP A 206 -0.97 -1.90 11.01
C TRP A 206 -2.04 -2.75 10.34
N LEU A 207 -2.15 -2.65 9.01
CA LEU A 207 -3.13 -3.39 8.26
C LEU A 207 -2.83 -4.89 8.22
N ASN A 208 -1.54 -5.27 8.24
CA ASN A 208 -1.13 -6.66 8.39
C ASN A 208 -1.45 -7.20 9.78
N ASP A 209 -1.16 -6.43 10.83
CA ASP A 209 -1.52 -6.78 12.21
C ASP A 209 -3.03 -6.99 12.35
N GLU A 210 -3.83 -6.09 11.76
CA GLU A 210 -5.29 -6.16 11.78
C GLU A 210 -5.84 -7.33 10.95
N ALA A 211 -5.28 -7.57 9.76
CA ALA A 211 -5.67 -8.71 8.93
C ALA A 211 -5.34 -10.05 9.61
N ALA A 212 -4.16 -10.17 10.23
CA ALA A 212 -3.76 -11.35 10.99
C ALA A 212 -4.69 -11.59 12.19
N ARG A 213 -4.98 -10.54 12.97
CA ARG A 213 -5.89 -10.59 14.13
C ARG A 213 -7.30 -11.05 13.76
N ARG A 214 -7.74 -10.75 12.54
CA ARG A 214 -9.05 -11.15 12.01
C ARG A 214 -9.06 -12.50 11.27
N GLY A 215 -7.90 -13.15 11.13
CA GLY A 215 -7.79 -14.40 10.38
C GLY A 215 -7.98 -14.21 8.87
N TRP A 216 -7.67 -13.03 8.33
CA TRP A 216 -7.81 -12.69 6.91
C TRP A 216 -6.58 -13.02 6.08
N LEU A 217 -5.55 -13.62 6.70
CA LEU A 217 -4.33 -14.03 6.03
C LEU A 217 -4.23 -15.54 6.02
N ASP A 218 -3.80 -16.10 4.89
CA ASP A 218 -3.46 -17.52 4.75
C ASP A 218 -2.11 -17.83 5.46
N PRO A 219 -1.71 -19.11 5.56
CA PRO A 219 -0.43 -19.48 6.17
C PRO A 219 0.80 -18.86 5.50
N GLN A 220 0.69 -18.41 4.25
CA GLN A 220 1.74 -17.73 3.48
C GLN A 220 1.73 -16.21 3.70
N GLY A 221 0.79 -15.69 4.49
CA GLY A 221 0.62 -14.26 4.76
C GLY A 221 -0.04 -13.50 3.61
N LYS A 222 -0.70 -14.19 2.68
CA LYS A 222 -1.51 -13.59 1.62
C LYS A 222 -2.93 -13.37 2.12
N VAL A 223 -3.59 -12.35 1.57
CA VAL A 223 -4.98 -12.05 1.90
C VAL A 223 -5.87 -13.16 1.36
N ASP A 224 -6.65 -13.77 2.24
CA ASP A 224 -7.68 -14.74 1.89
C ASP A 224 -8.70 -14.06 0.94
N PRO A 225 -8.94 -14.62 -0.26
CA PRO A 225 -9.94 -14.11 -1.19
C PRO A 225 -11.31 -13.88 -0.56
N ALA A 226 -11.73 -14.73 0.37
CA ALA A 226 -13.03 -14.64 1.06
C ALA A 226 -13.13 -13.41 1.98
N SER A 227 -11.99 -12.89 2.46
CA SER A 227 -11.93 -11.73 3.37
C SER A 227 -11.58 -10.42 2.64
N ARG A 228 -11.41 -10.48 1.32
CA ARG A 228 -10.89 -9.36 0.53
C ARG A 228 -11.84 -8.16 0.52
N ALA A 229 -13.15 -8.38 0.51
CA ALA A 229 -14.12 -7.28 0.48
C ALA A 229 -14.08 -6.47 1.79
N GLU A 230 -14.04 -7.17 2.92
CA GLU A 230 -13.95 -6.61 4.27
C GLU A 230 -12.63 -5.87 4.47
N LEU A 231 -11.52 -6.44 4.00
CA LEU A 231 -10.24 -5.76 4.01
C LEU A 231 -10.32 -4.45 3.23
N LEU A 232 -10.85 -4.45 2.01
CA LEU A 232 -10.96 -3.25 1.19
C LEU A 232 -11.91 -2.19 1.76
N ALA A 233 -12.90 -2.60 2.55
CA ALA A 233 -13.82 -1.71 3.24
C ALA A 233 -13.14 -0.88 4.33
N LEU A 234 -12.05 -1.37 4.93
CA LEU A 234 -11.26 -0.61 5.93
C LEU A 234 -10.66 0.68 5.38
N ARG A 235 -10.58 0.88 4.05
CA ARG A 235 -10.18 2.18 3.46
C ARG A 235 -11.10 3.32 3.86
N TYR A 236 -12.35 3.01 4.19
CA TYR A 236 -13.34 3.99 4.63
C TYR A 236 -13.35 4.23 6.13
N ASP A 237 -12.64 3.39 6.90
CA ASP A 237 -12.40 3.66 8.30
C ASP A 237 -11.31 4.73 8.41
N PRO A 238 -11.61 5.91 9.00
CA PRO A 238 -10.67 7.02 8.99
C PRO A 238 -9.39 6.73 9.78
N ALA A 239 -9.48 5.96 10.87
CA ALA A 239 -8.30 5.63 11.68
C ALA A 239 -7.39 4.66 10.93
N ALA A 240 -7.96 3.59 10.36
CA ALA A 240 -7.25 2.63 9.52
C ALA A 240 -6.57 3.32 8.34
N ALA A 241 -7.27 4.22 7.65
CA ALA A 241 -6.73 4.96 6.52
C ALA A 241 -5.55 5.85 6.95
N ILE A 242 -5.71 6.66 8.00
CA ILE A 242 -4.66 7.58 8.49
C ILE A 242 -3.42 6.82 8.97
N VAL A 243 -3.59 5.76 9.75
CA VAL A 243 -2.46 4.95 10.21
C VAL A 243 -1.74 4.26 9.05
N SER A 244 -2.50 3.74 8.08
CA SER A 244 -1.94 3.11 6.89
C SER A 244 -1.20 4.10 5.97
N ILE A 245 -1.59 5.38 5.95
CA ILE A 245 -0.81 6.44 5.27
C ILE A 245 0.56 6.58 5.93
N GLY A 246 0.61 6.60 7.26
CA GLY A 246 1.87 6.62 8.01
C GLY A 246 2.77 5.43 7.65
N ASP A 247 2.23 4.22 7.64
CA ASP A 247 2.99 3.01 7.32
C ASP A 247 3.49 3.03 5.86
N LEU A 248 2.64 3.38 4.90
CA LEU A 248 3.03 3.45 3.49
C LEU A 248 4.08 4.54 3.25
N ALA A 249 3.90 5.72 3.85
CA ALA A 249 4.86 6.81 3.77
C ALA A 249 6.22 6.38 4.34
N LYS A 250 6.25 5.73 5.51
CA LYS A 250 7.49 5.19 6.08
C LYS A 250 8.16 4.19 5.13
N LEU A 251 7.41 3.21 4.63
CA LEU A 251 7.92 2.18 3.72
C LEU A 251 8.54 2.80 2.46
N ASN A 252 7.88 3.80 1.89
CA ASN A 252 8.37 4.47 0.69
C ASN A 252 9.61 5.33 0.97
N LEU A 253 9.61 6.12 2.05
CA LEU A 253 10.75 6.94 2.44
C LEU A 253 11.99 6.08 2.71
N ASP A 254 11.84 4.97 3.45
CA ASP A 254 12.93 4.03 3.71
C ASP A 254 13.51 3.45 2.41
N ARG A 255 12.66 3.18 1.41
CA ARG A 255 13.11 2.67 0.10
C ARG A 255 13.76 3.76 -0.76
N LEU A 256 13.33 5.01 -0.65
CA LEU A 256 13.97 6.15 -1.32
C LEU A 256 15.36 6.42 -0.75
N GLU A 257 15.53 6.38 0.57
CA GLU A 257 16.84 6.54 1.22
C GLU A 257 17.81 5.42 0.86
N LYS A 258 17.32 4.17 0.83
CA LYS A 258 18.12 3.03 0.34
C LYS A 258 18.60 3.21 -1.09
N SER A 259 17.96 4.08 -1.88
CA SER A 259 18.39 4.44 -3.23
C SER A 259 19.28 5.70 -3.28
N GLY A 260 19.70 6.24 -2.13
CA GLY A 260 20.60 7.38 -2.02
C GLY A 260 19.91 8.75 -1.97
N VAL A 261 18.57 8.80 -1.95
CA VAL A 261 17.83 10.06 -1.90
C VAL A 261 17.72 10.55 -0.46
N ARG A 262 18.13 11.79 -0.19
CA ARG A 262 17.98 12.44 1.13
C ARG A 262 16.57 13.00 1.31
N VAL A 263 15.63 12.16 1.74
CA VAL A 263 14.21 12.53 1.89
C VAL A 263 13.84 13.01 3.30
N ARG A 264 14.73 12.89 4.29
CA ARG A 264 14.49 13.30 5.69
C ARG A 264 15.30 14.53 6.12
N ALA A 265 15.57 15.45 5.20
CA ALA A 265 16.33 16.67 5.49
C ALA A 265 15.58 17.62 6.45
N ASP A 266 14.27 17.73 6.26
CA ASP A 266 13.36 18.56 7.05
C ASP A 266 11.91 18.04 6.88
N SER A 267 10.97 18.58 7.65
CA SER A 267 9.58 18.11 7.64
C SER A 267 8.86 18.36 6.31
N GLU A 268 9.21 19.40 5.56
CA GLU A 268 8.60 19.73 4.29
C GLU A 268 9.12 18.80 3.20
N THR A 269 10.44 18.62 3.11
CA THR A 269 11.09 17.66 2.21
C THR A 269 10.56 16.25 2.43
N LEU A 270 10.41 15.84 3.69
CA LEU A 270 9.85 14.55 4.07
C LEU A 270 8.40 14.40 3.60
N ALA A 271 7.54 15.39 3.89
CA ALA A 271 6.14 15.34 3.49
C ALA A 271 5.98 15.30 1.95
N LYS A 272 6.76 16.11 1.23
CA LYS A 272 6.76 16.17 -0.23
C LYS A 272 7.25 14.85 -0.84
N ALA A 273 8.30 14.24 -0.31
CA ALA A 273 8.78 12.94 -0.78
C ALA A 273 7.80 11.80 -0.48
N ALA A 274 7.18 11.81 0.71
CA ALA A 274 6.14 10.86 1.08
C ALA A 274 4.94 10.97 0.12
N TYR A 275 4.42 12.19 -0.08
CA TYR A 275 3.34 12.44 -1.03
C TYR A 275 3.71 12.00 -2.46
N LEU A 276 4.88 12.41 -2.96
CA LEU A 276 5.34 12.06 -4.31
C LEU A 276 5.33 10.54 -4.53
N SER A 277 5.86 9.79 -3.57
CA SER A 277 5.94 8.33 -3.63
C SER A 277 4.58 7.64 -3.51
N HIS A 278 3.65 8.22 -2.75
CA HIS A 278 2.27 7.76 -2.66
C HIS A 278 1.52 8.01 -3.97
N HIS A 279 1.64 9.23 -4.51
CA HIS A 279 0.90 9.70 -5.67
C HIS A 279 1.34 9.04 -6.98
N LEU A 280 2.66 8.89 -7.20
CA LEU A 280 3.21 8.27 -8.41
C LEU A 280 3.43 6.76 -8.27
N GLY A 281 3.50 6.26 -7.04
CA GLY A 281 4.16 4.99 -6.75
C GLY A 281 5.68 5.14 -6.70
N LEU A 282 6.33 4.24 -5.96
CA LEU A 282 7.75 4.32 -5.65
C LEU A 282 8.67 4.33 -6.90
N GLY A 283 8.35 3.52 -7.91
CA GLY A 283 9.18 3.40 -9.11
C GLY A 283 9.25 4.70 -9.91
N ASP A 284 8.09 5.30 -10.18
CA ASP A 284 8.00 6.57 -10.90
C ASP A 284 8.51 7.73 -10.05
N ALA A 285 8.30 7.72 -8.73
CA ALA A 285 8.91 8.71 -7.83
C ALA A 285 10.44 8.68 -7.86
N ARG A 286 11.07 7.50 -7.90
CA ARG A 286 12.54 7.38 -8.04
C ARG A 286 13.04 7.98 -9.35
N ARG A 287 12.37 7.68 -10.47
CA ARG A 287 12.71 8.25 -11.79
C ARG A 287 12.54 9.77 -11.78
N PHE A 288 11.42 10.24 -11.23
CA PHE A 288 11.13 11.66 -11.07
C PHE A 288 12.23 12.39 -10.29
N LEU A 289 12.69 11.82 -9.18
CA LEU A 289 13.76 12.40 -8.36
C LEU A 289 15.14 12.31 -9.04
N ALA A 290 15.36 11.31 -9.89
CA ALA A 290 16.59 11.11 -10.64
C ALA A 290 16.71 11.94 -11.94
N GLY A 291 15.77 12.85 -12.21
CA GLY A 291 15.86 13.79 -13.33
C GLY A 291 14.69 13.77 -14.30
N GLY A 292 13.77 12.79 -14.21
CA GLY A 292 12.57 12.79 -15.04
C GLY A 292 11.95 11.42 -15.25
N ILE A 293 10.71 11.45 -15.71
CA ILE A 293 9.99 10.26 -16.19
C ILE A 293 10.03 10.31 -17.72
N ASP A 294 10.11 9.14 -18.37
CA ASP A 294 10.02 9.03 -19.83
C ASP A 294 8.78 9.75 -20.40
N SER A 295 8.88 10.30 -21.61
CA SER A 295 7.86 11.19 -22.21
C SER A 295 6.49 10.53 -22.36
N ASP A 296 6.45 9.26 -22.79
CA ASP A 296 5.18 8.55 -22.99
C ASP A 296 4.53 8.19 -21.65
N ARG A 297 5.35 7.79 -20.68
CA ARG A 297 4.88 7.56 -19.31
C ARG A 297 4.40 8.86 -18.66
N ALA A 298 5.12 9.97 -18.85
CA ALA A 298 4.76 11.29 -18.32
C ALA A 298 3.45 11.81 -18.90
N ARG A 299 3.22 11.65 -20.21
CA ARG A 299 1.96 11.97 -20.88
C ARG A 299 0.79 11.17 -20.28
N THR A 300 1.01 9.86 -20.08
CA THR A 300 0.00 8.97 -19.49
C THR A 300 -0.35 9.39 -18.06
N LEU A 301 0.66 9.64 -17.23
CA LEU A 301 0.46 10.07 -15.84
C LEU A 301 -0.27 11.42 -15.77
N LEU A 302 0.17 12.40 -16.55
CA LEU A 302 -0.43 13.73 -16.56
C LEU A 302 -1.91 13.66 -16.97
N ALA A 303 -2.24 12.93 -18.05
CA ALA A 303 -3.64 12.75 -18.47
C ALA A 303 -4.47 12.03 -17.40
N ALA A 304 -3.91 11.03 -16.72
CA ALA A 304 -4.58 10.36 -15.60
C ALA A 304 -4.84 11.32 -14.43
N GLN A 305 -3.92 12.24 -14.15
CA GLN A 305 -3.99 13.15 -12.99
C GLN A 305 -4.93 14.33 -13.24
N ILE A 306 -4.83 15.00 -14.39
CA ILE A 306 -5.55 16.25 -14.67
C ILE A 306 -6.56 16.18 -15.82
N GLY A 307 -6.71 15.00 -16.44
CA GLY A 307 -7.55 14.81 -17.62
C GLY A 307 -6.80 15.07 -18.92
N SER A 308 -7.24 14.43 -20.00
CA SER A 308 -6.55 14.44 -21.29
C SER A 308 -6.41 15.84 -21.89
N ASP A 309 -7.46 16.65 -21.85
CA ASP A 309 -7.46 17.98 -22.48
C ASP A 309 -6.48 18.92 -21.79
N ALA A 310 -6.52 19.00 -20.46
CA ALA A 310 -5.59 19.81 -19.68
C ALA A 310 -4.14 19.32 -19.81
N ALA A 311 -3.94 18.00 -19.93
CA ALA A 311 -2.61 17.43 -20.19
C ALA A 311 -2.09 17.85 -21.56
N GLN A 312 -2.89 17.71 -22.63
CA GLN A 312 -2.52 18.10 -23.99
C GLN A 312 -2.15 19.58 -24.09
N GLN A 313 -2.95 20.46 -23.48
CA GLN A 313 -2.67 21.90 -23.44
C GLN A 313 -1.30 22.19 -22.81
N ARG A 314 -1.01 21.60 -21.65
CA ARG A 314 0.28 21.80 -20.95
C ARG A 314 1.46 21.23 -21.72
N ILE A 315 1.29 20.07 -22.35
CA ILE A 315 2.32 19.45 -23.19
C ILE A 315 2.61 20.35 -24.39
N ALA A 316 1.58 20.88 -25.06
CA ALA A 316 1.74 21.81 -26.18
C ALA A 316 2.45 23.10 -25.76
N SER A 317 2.12 23.67 -24.58
CA SER A 317 2.78 24.87 -24.06
C SER A 317 4.25 24.65 -23.69
N THR A 318 4.61 23.44 -23.22
CA THR A 318 5.98 23.13 -22.76
C THR A 318 6.84 22.57 -23.89
N GLY A 319 6.23 21.97 -24.92
CA GLY A 319 6.91 21.25 -26.00
C GLY A 319 7.39 19.84 -25.62
N ASP A 320 7.32 19.47 -24.34
CA ASP A 320 7.77 18.17 -23.84
C ASP A 320 6.86 17.65 -22.71
N ALA A 321 6.47 16.38 -22.77
CA ALA A 321 5.55 15.79 -21.81
C ALA A 321 6.21 15.53 -20.44
N SER A 322 7.50 15.20 -20.42
CA SER A 322 8.24 14.99 -19.18
C SER A 322 8.39 16.29 -18.39
N ALA A 323 8.74 17.39 -19.07
CA ALA A 323 8.81 18.73 -18.51
C ALA A 323 7.43 19.23 -18.06
N ALA A 324 6.39 19.06 -18.88
CA ALA A 324 5.02 19.47 -18.53
C ALA A 324 4.51 18.75 -17.26
N HIS A 325 4.71 17.43 -17.18
CA HIS A 325 4.34 16.64 -16.00
C HIS A 325 5.14 17.07 -14.77
N ARG A 326 6.46 17.27 -14.91
CA ARG A 326 7.33 17.71 -13.82
C ARG A 326 6.92 19.09 -13.29
N GLN A 327 6.74 20.06 -14.16
CA GLN A 327 6.33 21.41 -13.79
C GLN A 327 4.98 21.40 -13.07
N TRP A 328 4.00 20.67 -13.61
CA TRP A 328 2.69 20.56 -12.98
C TRP A 328 2.77 19.93 -11.59
N LEU A 329 3.46 18.78 -11.45
CA LEU A 329 3.50 18.05 -10.19
C LEU A 329 4.29 18.81 -9.11
N LEU A 330 5.39 19.46 -9.46
CA LEU A 330 6.14 20.30 -8.51
C LEU A 330 5.29 21.49 -8.03
N GLY A 331 4.57 22.15 -8.93
CA GLY A 331 3.64 23.23 -8.57
C GLY A 331 2.54 22.73 -7.64
N PHE A 332 1.88 21.63 -8.00
CA PHE A 332 0.84 21.02 -7.16
C PHE A 332 1.36 20.66 -5.76
N ILE A 333 2.51 19.99 -5.68
CA ILE A 333 3.11 19.59 -4.40
C ILE A 333 3.44 20.82 -3.55
N ASN A 334 4.02 21.86 -4.16
CA ASN A 334 4.37 23.07 -3.44
C ASN A 334 3.13 23.81 -2.90
N ASP A 335 2.04 23.79 -3.64
CA ASP A 335 0.81 24.46 -3.25
C ASP A 335 0.02 23.70 -2.17
N ARG A 336 0.07 22.36 -2.22
CA ARG A 336 -0.82 21.48 -1.45
C ARG A 336 -0.17 20.80 -0.26
N ILE A 337 1.15 20.57 -0.30
CA ILE A 337 1.86 19.85 0.77
C ILE A 337 2.55 20.86 1.68
N LYS A 338 1.79 21.34 2.67
CA LYS A 338 2.22 22.38 3.63
C LYS A 338 2.02 21.93 5.08
N PRO A 339 2.93 21.11 5.64
CA PRO A 339 2.81 20.61 7.01
C PRO A 339 2.62 21.71 8.06
N GLN A 340 3.22 22.88 7.85
CA GLN A 340 3.11 24.04 8.73
C GLN A 340 1.67 24.54 8.95
N GLN A 341 0.75 24.26 8.01
CA GLN A 341 -0.67 24.60 8.17
C GLN A 341 -1.37 23.78 9.26
N PHE A 342 -0.79 22.64 9.63
CA PHE A 342 -1.33 21.69 10.60
C PHE A 342 -0.53 21.65 11.90
N ALA A 343 0.62 22.31 11.95
CA ALA A 343 1.43 22.44 13.16
C ALA A 343 0.92 23.60 14.01
N ASN A 344 0.87 23.45 15.34
CA ASN A 344 0.70 24.62 16.20
C ASN A 344 1.92 25.53 16.10
N SER A 345 1.66 26.83 16.01
CA SER A 345 2.67 27.90 16.11
C SER A 345 3.10 28.13 17.55
#